data_AF-A0A660Q3A2-F1
#
_entry.id   AF-A0A660Q3A2-F1
#
_cell.length_a   1.000
_cell.length_b   1.000
_cell.length_c   1.000
_cell.angle_alpha   90.00
_cell.angle_beta   90.00
_cell.angle_gamma   90.00
#
_symmetry.space_group_name_H-M   'P 1'
#
loop_
_entity.id
_entity.type
_entity.pdbx_description
1 polymer ?
#
loop_
_entity_poly.entity_id
_entity_poly.type
_entity_poly.pdbx_seq_one_letter_code
_entity_poly.pdbx_strand_id
1 'polypeptide(L)'
;MRYFTHNGSKYKVDALGYLLDPEEWDENFAEGMAPKVRIEGGLTEAHWKVIYFIRNTFDKMNICPLVYVACKQNAIGLGDLKKLFPTGYLRGACRLAGVTYREGYFQKNWIEEHIVHHTRMYEKKSYETDVYGFLVNFEDWDENFAVHKAYEMKMPEYLTSKHWDIIYFMRKHYESTGVVPTVYETCENNDIDLDALERLFPDGYHRGAVKIAGLRDD
;
A
#
# COMPACT_ATOMS: atom_id res chain seq x y z
N MET A 1 -20.89 7.89 10.40
CA MET A 1 -21.26 6.55 9.90
C MET A 1 -22.56 6.66 9.13
N ARG A 2 -22.63 6.13 7.89
CA ARG A 2 -23.85 6.13 7.07
C ARG A 2 -24.21 4.70 6.70
N TYR A 3 -25.47 4.50 6.31
CA TYR A 3 -25.94 3.23 5.80
C TYR A 3 -26.44 3.39 4.37
N PHE A 4 -26.09 2.43 3.52
CA PHE A 4 -26.67 2.25 2.20
C PHE A 4 -27.63 1.05 2.25
N THR A 5 -28.80 1.16 1.63
CA THR A 5 -29.79 0.09 1.62
C THR A 5 -30.19 -0.25 0.20
N HIS A 6 -30.18 -1.53 -0.15
CA HIS A 6 -30.61 -2.03 -1.45
C HIS A 6 -31.22 -3.44 -1.31
N ASN A 7 -32.40 -3.66 -1.91
CA ASN A 7 -33.15 -4.92 -1.86
C ASN A 7 -33.27 -5.56 -0.47
N GLY A 8 -33.50 -4.74 0.56
CA GLY A 8 -33.64 -5.21 1.95
C GLY A 8 -32.33 -5.42 2.71
N SER A 9 -31.18 -5.44 2.04
CA SER A 9 -29.86 -5.44 2.67
C SER A 9 -29.44 -4.04 3.10
N LYS A 10 -28.62 -3.96 4.15
CA LYS A 10 -28.14 -2.71 4.75
C LYS A 10 -26.64 -2.78 4.97
N TYR A 11 -25.92 -1.89 4.31
CA TYR A 11 -24.46 -1.85 4.26
C TYR A 11 -23.93 -0.63 5.00
N LYS A 12 -22.86 -0.80 5.78
CA LYS A 12 -22.17 0.33 6.40
C LYS A 12 -21.25 0.98 5.38
N VAL A 13 -21.43 2.27 5.15
CA VAL A 13 -20.63 3.02 4.17
C VAL A 13 -20.07 4.33 4.71
N ASP A 14 -18.96 4.77 4.12
CA ASP A 14 -18.38 6.08 4.38
C ASP A 14 -19.17 7.22 3.71
N ALA A 15 -18.70 8.47 3.87
CA ALA A 15 -19.35 9.64 3.29
C ALA A 15 -19.37 9.64 1.75
N LEU A 16 -18.48 8.89 1.12
CA LEU A 16 -18.31 8.77 -0.33
C LEU A 16 -19.02 7.53 -0.89
N GLY A 17 -19.65 6.70 -0.05
CA GLY A 17 -20.38 5.50 -0.45
C GLY A 17 -19.50 4.27 -0.64
N TYR A 18 -18.31 4.25 -0.04
CA TYR A 18 -17.48 3.05 0.03
C TYR A 18 -17.87 2.18 1.22
N LEU A 19 -17.82 0.86 1.04
CA LEU A 19 -18.10 -0.10 2.11
C LEU A 19 -17.08 0.06 3.24
N LEU A 20 -17.52 -0.01 4.50
CA LEU A 20 -16.63 0.11 5.66
C LEU A 20 -16.00 -1.22 6.09
N ASP A 21 -16.63 -2.33 5.73
CA ASP A 21 -16.14 -3.68 5.98
C ASP A 21 -16.21 -4.47 4.65
N PRO A 22 -15.07 -4.74 3.99
CA PRO A 22 -15.02 -5.47 2.72
C PRO A 22 -15.66 -6.86 2.76
N GLU A 23 -15.74 -7.48 3.94
CA GLU A 23 -16.36 -8.79 4.16
C GLU A 23 -17.89 -8.71 4.11
N GLU A 24 -18.49 -7.53 4.33
CA GLU A 24 -19.94 -7.31 4.19
C GLU A 24 -20.37 -7.17 2.70
N TRP A 25 -19.46 -7.31 1.75
CA TRP A 25 -19.79 -7.14 0.33
C TRP A 25 -20.48 -8.37 -0.26
N ASP A 26 -21.46 -8.09 -1.10
CA ASP A 26 -22.09 -9.04 -1.99
C ASP A 26 -22.39 -8.38 -3.35
N GLU A 27 -22.90 -9.16 -4.30
CA GLU A 27 -23.29 -8.65 -5.61
C GLU A 27 -24.41 -7.60 -5.51
N ASN A 28 -25.32 -7.75 -4.54
CA ASN A 28 -26.43 -6.83 -4.30
C ASN A 28 -25.94 -5.42 -3.91
N PHE A 29 -24.84 -5.31 -3.18
CA PHE A 29 -24.18 -4.03 -2.94
C PHE A 29 -23.70 -3.38 -4.24
N ALA A 30 -23.01 -4.14 -5.09
CA ALA A 30 -22.47 -3.64 -6.35
C ALA A 30 -23.60 -3.17 -7.28
N GLU A 31 -24.66 -3.96 -7.42
CA GLU A 31 -25.85 -3.61 -8.20
C GLU A 31 -26.52 -2.34 -7.69
N GLY A 32 -26.74 -2.24 -6.38
CA GLY A 32 -27.34 -1.06 -5.77
C GLY A 32 -26.51 0.21 -5.93
N MET A 33 -25.18 0.08 -5.99
CA MET A 33 -24.24 1.19 -6.17
C MET A 33 -24.02 1.56 -7.64
N ALA A 34 -24.36 0.70 -8.61
CA ALA A 34 -24.14 0.94 -10.04
C ALA A 34 -24.71 2.29 -10.53
N PRO A 35 -25.95 2.69 -10.18
CA PRO A 35 -26.47 4.01 -10.57
C PRO A 35 -25.68 5.18 -9.96
N LYS A 36 -25.14 5.02 -8.75
CA LYS A 36 -24.34 6.05 -8.07
C LYS A 36 -23.00 6.31 -8.75
N VAL A 37 -22.54 5.37 -9.57
CA VAL A 37 -21.31 5.48 -10.36
C VAL A 37 -21.57 5.68 -11.86
N ARG A 38 -22.79 6.13 -12.21
CA ARG A 38 -23.26 6.45 -13.57
C ARG A 38 -23.42 5.22 -14.48
N ILE A 39 -23.79 4.07 -13.91
CA ILE A 39 -24.14 2.86 -14.64
C ILE A 39 -25.63 2.57 -14.39
N GLU A 40 -26.50 3.22 -15.16
CA GLU A 40 -27.95 3.18 -14.96
C GLU A 40 -28.61 1.91 -15.55
N GLY A 41 -27.99 1.32 -16.58
CA GLY A 41 -28.49 0.13 -17.27
C GLY A 41 -28.17 -1.21 -16.59
N GLY A 42 -27.59 -1.17 -15.37
CA GLY A 42 -27.13 -2.37 -14.66
C GLY A 42 -25.71 -2.80 -15.03
N LEU A 43 -25.16 -3.72 -14.23
CA LEU A 43 -23.82 -4.26 -14.41
C LEU A 43 -23.83 -5.41 -15.43
N THR A 44 -23.17 -5.21 -16.56
CA THR A 44 -22.97 -6.26 -17.59
C THR A 44 -21.86 -7.24 -17.18
N GLU A 45 -21.75 -8.37 -17.87
CA GLU A 45 -20.66 -9.36 -17.68
C GLU A 45 -19.26 -8.74 -17.70
N ALA A 46 -19.04 -7.73 -18.56
CA ALA A 46 -17.76 -7.05 -18.66
C ALA A 46 -17.45 -6.23 -17.39
N HIS A 47 -18.46 -5.66 -16.73
CA HIS A 47 -18.27 -5.02 -15.44
C HIS A 47 -17.92 -6.05 -14.37
N TRP A 48 -18.67 -7.15 -14.32
CA TRP A 48 -18.47 -8.22 -13.35
C TRP A 48 -17.07 -8.83 -13.42
N LYS A 49 -16.54 -9.08 -14.62
CA LYS A 49 -15.16 -9.57 -14.78
C LYS A 49 -14.14 -8.68 -14.08
N VAL A 50 -14.24 -7.36 -14.27
CA VAL A 50 -13.34 -6.39 -13.63
C VAL A 50 -13.59 -6.32 -12.12
N ILE A 51 -14.85 -6.30 -11.68
CA ILE A 51 -15.25 -6.25 -10.26
C ILE A 51 -14.71 -7.47 -9.50
N TYR A 52 -14.94 -8.68 -10.01
CA TYR A 52 -14.43 -9.90 -9.39
C TYR A 52 -12.91 -9.99 -9.44
N PHE A 53 -12.27 -9.54 -10.53
CA PHE A 53 -10.81 -9.47 -10.56
C PHE A 53 -10.27 -8.62 -9.41
N ILE A 54 -10.85 -7.43 -9.19
CA ILE A 54 -10.47 -6.53 -8.10
C ILE A 54 -10.67 -7.21 -6.74
N ARG A 55 -11.85 -7.82 -6.51
CA ARG A 55 -12.14 -8.54 -5.25
C ARG A 55 -11.23 -9.72 -5.01
N ASN A 56 -11.11 -10.62 -5.97
CA ASN A 56 -10.24 -11.78 -5.85
C ASN A 56 -8.77 -11.40 -5.62
N THR A 57 -8.33 -10.25 -6.12
CA THR A 57 -6.98 -9.74 -5.83
C THR A 57 -6.89 -9.22 -4.40
N PHE A 58 -7.90 -8.47 -3.96
CA PHE A 58 -7.99 -7.97 -2.59
C PHE A 58 -8.06 -9.12 -1.58
N ASP A 59 -8.89 -10.13 -1.78
CA ASP A 59 -9.03 -11.27 -0.87
C ASP A 59 -7.71 -12.05 -0.72
N LYS A 60 -6.85 -12.06 -1.75
CA LYS A 60 -5.56 -12.77 -1.76
C LYS A 60 -4.41 -11.94 -1.21
N MET A 61 -4.39 -10.65 -1.50
CA MET A 61 -3.21 -9.80 -1.27
C MET A 61 -3.48 -8.69 -0.25
N ASN A 62 -4.73 -8.53 0.18
CA ASN A 62 -5.23 -7.41 0.96
C ASN A 62 -4.94 -6.03 0.32
N ILE A 63 -4.81 -6.00 -1.01
CA ILE A 63 -4.42 -4.82 -1.79
C ILE A 63 -5.34 -4.68 -3.00
N CYS A 64 -5.81 -3.45 -3.24
CA CYS A 64 -6.52 -3.12 -4.47
C CYS A 64 -5.53 -3.10 -5.65
N PRO A 65 -5.77 -3.85 -6.73
CA PRO A 65 -4.83 -3.92 -7.85
C PRO A 65 -4.64 -2.56 -8.54
N LEU A 66 -3.48 -2.37 -9.16
CA LEU A 66 -3.23 -1.22 -10.01
C LEU A 66 -4.11 -1.28 -11.27
N VAL A 67 -4.57 -0.12 -11.75
CA VAL A 67 -5.45 -0.02 -12.91
C VAL A 67 -4.89 -0.73 -14.15
N TYR A 68 -3.57 -0.65 -14.38
CA TYR A 68 -2.95 -1.31 -15.53
C TYR A 68 -2.99 -2.84 -15.41
N VAL A 69 -2.91 -3.39 -14.19
CA VAL A 69 -3.01 -4.83 -13.93
C VAL A 69 -4.45 -5.28 -14.16
N ALA A 70 -5.43 -4.53 -13.67
CA ALA A 70 -6.84 -4.81 -13.91
C ALA A 70 -7.19 -4.78 -15.40
N CYS A 71 -6.69 -3.79 -16.14
CA CYS A 71 -6.82 -3.73 -17.60
C CYS A 71 -6.19 -4.96 -18.27
N LYS A 72 -4.93 -5.27 -17.94
CA LYS A 72 -4.18 -6.40 -18.53
C LYS A 72 -4.88 -7.73 -18.28
N GLN A 73 -5.29 -8.00 -17.04
CA GLN A 73 -5.89 -9.28 -16.66
C GLN A 73 -7.29 -9.47 -17.26
N ASN A 74 -8.02 -8.38 -17.48
CA ASN A 74 -9.32 -8.41 -18.14
C ASN A 74 -9.24 -8.28 -19.66
N ALA A 75 -8.03 -8.24 -20.24
CA ALA A 75 -7.79 -8.04 -21.66
C ALA A 75 -8.51 -6.81 -22.25
N ILE A 76 -8.55 -5.71 -21.49
CA ILE A 76 -9.18 -4.45 -21.90
C ILE A 76 -8.18 -3.30 -21.85
N GLY A 77 -8.36 -2.32 -22.73
CA GLY A 77 -7.62 -1.06 -22.67
C GLY A 77 -8.16 -0.10 -21.62
N LEU A 78 -7.39 0.92 -21.27
CA LEU A 78 -7.83 1.99 -20.36
C LEU A 78 -9.06 2.75 -20.91
N GLY A 79 -9.14 2.91 -22.24
CA GLY A 79 -10.29 3.51 -22.90
C GLY A 79 -11.57 2.69 -22.69
N ASP A 80 -11.48 1.36 -22.78
CA ASP A 80 -12.63 0.48 -22.58
C ASP A 80 -13.02 0.38 -21.11
N LEU A 81 -12.03 0.36 -20.20
CA LEU A 81 -12.29 0.50 -18.77
C LEU A 81 -13.08 1.78 -18.46
N LYS A 82 -12.75 2.91 -19.10
CA LYS A 82 -13.47 4.18 -18.91
C LYS A 82 -14.89 4.15 -19.48
N LYS A 83 -15.13 3.37 -20.55
CA LYS A 83 -16.48 3.15 -21.08
C LYS A 83 -17.32 2.28 -20.13
N LEU A 84 -16.73 1.22 -19.58
CA LEU A 84 -17.37 0.35 -18.59
C LEU A 84 -17.63 1.10 -17.27
N PHE A 85 -16.66 1.88 -16.80
CA PHE A 85 -16.77 2.61 -15.54
C PHE A 85 -16.64 4.12 -15.81
N PRO A 86 -17.76 4.85 -16.07
CA PRO A 86 -17.71 6.26 -16.45
C PRO A 86 -17.11 7.18 -15.39
N THR A 87 -17.17 6.78 -14.12
CA THR A 87 -16.54 7.46 -12.99
C THR A 87 -15.08 7.03 -12.77
N GLY A 88 -14.55 6.15 -13.61
CA GLY A 88 -13.18 5.65 -13.60
C GLY A 88 -12.97 4.45 -12.68
N TYR A 89 -11.72 3.98 -12.64
CA TYR A 89 -11.33 2.81 -11.87
C TYR A 89 -11.64 2.94 -10.37
N LEU A 90 -11.16 4.00 -9.72
CA LEU A 90 -11.27 4.15 -8.26
C LEU A 90 -12.70 4.46 -7.79
N ARG A 91 -13.38 5.40 -8.44
CA ARG A 91 -14.72 5.85 -8.04
C ARG A 91 -15.84 4.98 -8.61
N GLY A 92 -15.55 4.19 -9.64
CA GLY A 92 -16.45 3.22 -10.25
C GLY A 92 -16.08 1.79 -9.85
N ALA A 93 -15.12 1.19 -10.55
CA ALA A 93 -14.81 -0.23 -10.42
C ALA A 93 -14.46 -0.67 -8.98
N CYS A 94 -13.53 0.01 -8.31
CA CYS A 94 -13.13 -0.34 -6.94
C CYS A 94 -14.30 -0.18 -5.97
N ARG A 95 -15.04 0.94 -6.06
CA ARG A 95 -16.22 1.17 -5.23
C ARG A 95 -17.24 0.04 -5.38
N LEU A 96 -17.55 -0.34 -6.62
CA LEU A 96 -18.49 -1.44 -6.88
C LEU A 96 -17.98 -2.78 -6.38
N ALA A 97 -16.68 -3.01 -6.44
CA ALA A 97 -16.04 -4.18 -5.86
C ALA A 97 -16.01 -4.18 -4.33
N GLY A 98 -16.61 -3.20 -3.65
CA GLY A 98 -16.63 -3.14 -2.18
C GLY A 98 -15.26 -2.92 -1.56
N VAL A 99 -14.26 -2.63 -2.39
CA VAL A 99 -12.92 -2.31 -1.95
C VAL A 99 -12.72 -0.84 -2.11
N THR A 100 -12.29 -0.25 -1.03
CA THR A 100 -11.99 1.15 -1.01
C THR A 100 -10.53 1.28 -1.40
N TYR A 101 -10.23 2.40 -2.04
CA TYR A 101 -8.86 2.89 -2.02
C TYR A 101 -8.35 2.92 -0.57
N ARG A 102 -9.22 3.17 0.46
CA ARG A 102 -9.03 3.17 1.94
C ARG A 102 -8.43 1.89 2.57
N GLU A 103 -8.72 0.68 2.09
CA GLU A 103 -8.04 -0.55 2.58
C GLU A 103 -6.70 -0.77 1.88
N GLY A 104 -6.64 -0.45 0.58
CA GLY A 104 -5.35 -0.17 -0.08
C GLY A 104 -4.61 1.04 0.53
N TYR A 105 -5.29 1.84 1.35
CA TYR A 105 -4.88 3.03 2.12
C TYR A 105 -4.59 2.69 3.57
N PHE A 106 -4.71 1.44 4.01
CA PHE A 106 -3.84 1.05 5.13
C PHE A 106 -2.39 0.95 4.64
N GLN A 107 -2.16 0.64 3.35
CA GLN A 107 -0.86 0.84 2.71
C GLN A 107 -0.69 2.26 2.14
N LYS A 108 -1.73 2.87 1.57
CA LYS A 108 -1.70 4.22 0.98
C LYS A 108 -1.93 5.39 1.95
N ASN A 109 -2.47 5.26 3.17
CA ASN A 109 -2.32 6.27 4.23
C ASN A 109 -0.95 6.08 4.87
N TRP A 110 -0.47 4.85 5.01
CA TRP A 110 0.91 4.62 5.39
C TRP A 110 1.89 5.21 4.35
N ILE A 111 1.58 5.17 3.04
CA ILE A 111 2.33 5.82 1.94
C ILE A 111 1.90 7.28 1.67
N GLU A 112 0.68 7.77 1.96
CA GLU A 112 0.27 9.17 1.74
C GLU A 112 0.53 10.06 2.96
N GLU A 113 0.44 9.55 4.19
CA GLU A 113 1.01 10.18 5.39
C GLU A 113 2.55 10.07 5.36
N HIS A 114 3.07 8.89 4.96
CA HIS A 114 4.48 8.52 4.79
C HIS A 114 5.29 9.26 3.70
N ILE A 115 4.77 9.25 2.47
CA ILE A 115 5.57 9.48 1.24
C ILE A 115 4.97 10.60 0.36
N VAL A 116 3.64 10.66 0.16
CA VAL A 116 3.06 11.54 -0.88
C VAL A 116 2.63 12.93 -0.40
N HIS A 117 2.21 13.11 0.87
CA HIS A 117 2.21 14.46 1.44
C HIS A 117 3.63 15.03 1.48
N HIS A 118 4.63 14.14 1.43
CA HIS A 118 6.02 14.52 1.26
C HIS A 118 6.47 14.87 -0.17
N THR A 119 5.66 14.74 -1.21
CA THR A 119 6.13 15.04 -2.59
C THR A 119 5.37 16.16 -3.29
N ARG A 120 4.24 16.62 -2.74
CA ARG A 120 3.60 17.87 -3.18
C ARG A 120 3.83 19.07 -2.25
N MET A 121 4.33 18.83 -1.04
CA MET A 121 4.72 19.90 -0.10
C MET A 121 6.17 19.87 0.35
N TYR A 122 7.02 18.93 -0.10
CA TYR A 122 8.42 18.96 0.31
C TYR A 122 9.23 19.52 -0.83
N GLU A 123 9.89 20.62 -0.49
CA GLU A 123 11.07 21.09 -1.16
C GLU A 123 12.01 19.91 -1.45
N LYS A 124 12.90 20.11 -2.42
CA LYS A 124 14.06 19.25 -2.65
C LYS A 124 14.83 19.03 -1.32
N LYS A 125 14.48 18.01 -0.53
CA LYS A 125 15.31 17.56 0.60
C LYS A 125 16.43 16.73 0.01
N SER A 126 17.65 17.22 0.14
CA SER A 126 18.86 16.48 -0.21
C SER A 126 19.34 15.73 1.03
N TYR A 127 19.64 14.45 0.87
CA TYR A 127 20.24 13.64 1.91
C TYR A 127 21.74 13.56 1.65
N GLU A 128 22.55 13.87 2.66
CA GLU A 128 24.00 13.65 2.58
C GLU A 128 24.31 12.22 2.96
N THR A 129 24.94 11.49 2.04
CA THR A 129 25.40 10.13 2.30
C THR A 129 26.91 10.03 2.17
N ASP A 130 27.50 9.11 2.92
CA ASP A 130 28.91 8.77 2.79
C ASP A 130 29.19 7.98 1.50
N VAL A 131 30.46 7.59 1.31
CA VAL A 131 30.91 6.82 0.14
C VAL A 131 30.31 5.41 0.06
N TYR A 132 29.76 4.90 1.16
CA TYR A 132 29.10 3.60 1.24
C TYR A 132 27.57 3.71 1.14
N GLY A 133 27.05 4.93 1.01
CA GLY A 133 25.63 5.24 0.85
C GLY A 133 24.85 5.27 2.16
N PHE A 134 25.52 5.32 3.33
CA PHE A 134 24.89 5.55 4.63
C PHE A 134 24.64 7.03 4.85
N LEU A 135 23.56 7.34 5.58
CA LEU A 135 23.22 8.72 5.90
C LEU A 135 24.27 9.31 6.86
N VAL A 136 24.82 10.48 6.52
CA VAL A 136 25.87 11.13 7.33
C VAL A 136 25.32 11.57 8.68
N ASN A 137 24.08 12.07 8.70
CA ASN A 137 23.35 12.48 9.88
C ASN A 137 22.03 11.70 10.00
N PHE A 138 21.92 10.81 11.00
CA PHE A 138 20.77 9.92 11.16
C PHE A 138 19.44 10.67 11.47
N GLU A 139 19.53 11.91 11.96
CA GLU A 139 18.38 12.78 12.21
C GLU A 139 17.73 13.28 10.92
N ASP A 140 18.47 13.32 9.81
CA ASP A 140 17.93 13.71 8.51
C ASP A 140 17.05 12.62 7.87
N TRP A 141 17.00 11.43 8.47
CA TRP A 141 16.22 10.32 7.96
C TRP A 141 14.73 10.60 8.06
N ASP A 142 14.03 10.21 7.01
CA ASP A 142 12.59 10.09 6.95
C ASP A 142 12.24 8.88 6.08
N GLU A 143 10.95 8.58 5.96
CA GLU A 143 10.48 7.44 5.18
C GLU A 143 10.81 7.61 3.69
N ASN A 144 10.98 8.84 3.18
CA ASN A 144 11.40 9.07 1.79
C ASN A 144 12.85 8.65 1.57
N PHE A 145 13.75 8.90 2.53
CA PHE A 145 15.10 8.37 2.46
C PHE A 145 15.06 6.85 2.34
N ALA A 146 14.33 6.15 3.21
CA ALA A 146 14.27 4.69 3.20
C ALA A 146 13.74 4.15 1.85
N VAL A 147 12.70 4.76 1.30
CA VAL A 147 12.11 4.39 0.01
C VAL A 147 13.07 4.64 -1.15
N HIS A 148 13.71 5.81 -1.19
CA HIS A 148 14.69 6.14 -2.21
C HIS A 148 15.93 5.26 -2.12
N LYS A 149 16.37 4.94 -0.90
CA LYS A 149 17.51 4.07 -0.64
C LYS A 149 17.20 2.63 -1.06
N ALA A 150 16.03 2.10 -0.72
CA ALA A 150 15.56 0.79 -1.19
C ALA A 150 15.51 0.70 -2.73
N TYR A 151 15.05 1.79 -3.38
CA TYR A 151 15.04 1.89 -4.85
C TYR A 151 16.46 1.93 -5.44
N GLU A 152 17.35 2.74 -4.88
CA GLU A 152 18.76 2.85 -5.27
C GLU A 152 19.49 1.50 -5.18
N MET A 153 19.18 0.74 -4.12
CA MET A 153 19.71 -0.59 -3.86
C MET A 153 19.05 -1.69 -4.70
N LYS A 154 18.10 -1.32 -5.57
CA LYS A 154 17.40 -2.25 -6.48
C LYS A 154 16.72 -3.41 -5.75
N MET A 155 16.10 -3.12 -4.61
CA MET A 155 15.31 -4.13 -3.92
C MET A 155 14.28 -4.75 -4.87
N PRO A 156 14.13 -6.10 -4.86
CA PRO A 156 13.28 -6.80 -5.82
C PRO A 156 11.80 -6.46 -5.64
N GLU A 157 11.41 -6.12 -4.43
CA GLU A 157 10.08 -5.65 -4.04
C GLU A 157 10.19 -4.29 -3.35
N TYR A 158 9.10 -3.52 -3.37
CA TYR A 158 9.00 -2.33 -2.53
C TYR A 158 9.00 -2.73 -1.05
N LEU A 159 9.37 -1.79 -0.16
CA LEU A 159 9.33 -2.00 1.28
C LEU A 159 7.91 -2.37 1.73
N THR A 160 7.71 -3.65 2.06
CA THR A 160 6.47 -4.19 2.62
C THR A 160 6.32 -3.81 4.10
N SER A 161 5.16 -4.08 4.71
CA SER A 161 4.91 -3.81 6.14
C SER A 161 6.00 -4.40 7.04
N LYS A 162 6.48 -5.61 6.72
CA LYS A 162 7.49 -6.28 7.54
C LYS A 162 8.84 -5.57 7.49
N HIS A 163 9.20 -4.95 6.37
CA HIS A 163 10.41 -4.14 6.29
C HIS A 163 10.31 -2.93 7.22
N TRP A 164 9.13 -2.30 7.27
CA TRP A 164 8.89 -1.12 8.08
C TRP A 164 8.84 -1.41 9.57
N ASP A 165 8.26 -2.53 9.98
CA ASP A 165 8.33 -3.01 11.37
C ASP A 165 9.79 -3.08 11.84
N ILE A 166 10.65 -3.66 11.01
CA ILE A 166 12.08 -3.83 11.28
C ILE A 166 12.82 -2.48 11.28
N ILE A 167 12.57 -1.62 10.29
CA ILE A 167 13.18 -0.29 10.17
C ILE A 167 12.81 0.58 11.39
N TYR A 168 11.52 0.65 11.74
CA TYR A 168 11.08 1.45 12.88
C TYR A 168 11.54 0.88 14.21
N PHE A 169 11.60 -0.45 14.36
CA PHE A 169 12.21 -1.08 15.51
C PHE A 169 13.67 -0.61 15.67
N MET A 170 14.49 -0.68 14.60
CA MET A 170 15.89 -0.27 14.66
C MET A 170 16.04 1.22 15.00
N ARG A 171 15.22 2.08 14.40
CA ARG A 171 15.27 3.53 14.68
C ARG A 171 14.86 3.85 16.10
N LYS A 172 13.78 3.24 16.60
CA LYS A 172 13.33 3.41 18.00
C LYS A 172 14.36 2.87 19.00
N HIS A 173 14.97 1.74 18.68
CA HIS A 173 16.06 1.18 19.49
C HIS A 173 17.24 2.15 19.55
N TYR A 174 17.68 2.67 18.40
CA TYR A 174 18.77 3.64 18.32
C TYR A 174 18.45 4.95 19.04
N GLU A 175 17.24 5.51 18.88
CA GLU A 175 16.81 6.73 19.56
C GLU A 175 16.83 6.59 21.10
N SER A 176 16.51 5.39 21.61
CA SER A 176 16.49 5.13 23.06
C SER A 176 17.85 4.75 23.66
N THR A 177 18.74 4.14 22.89
CA THR A 177 19.99 3.56 23.40
C THR A 177 21.26 4.23 22.88
N GLY A 178 21.18 4.94 21.75
CA GLY A 178 22.33 5.42 20.98
C GLY A 178 23.09 4.30 20.24
N VAL A 179 22.56 3.07 20.22
CA VAL A 179 23.23 1.89 19.66
C VAL A 179 22.30 1.22 18.65
N VAL A 180 22.84 0.86 17.48
CA VAL A 180 22.12 0.08 16.48
C VAL A 180 21.91 -1.32 17.08
N PRO A 181 20.68 -1.87 17.08
CA PRO A 181 20.48 -3.21 17.63
C PRO A 181 21.31 -4.22 16.85
N THR A 182 21.59 -5.38 17.44
CA THR A 182 22.22 -6.46 16.71
C THR A 182 21.22 -7.12 15.74
N VAL A 183 21.74 -7.90 14.79
CA VAL A 183 20.91 -8.74 13.92
C VAL A 183 20.02 -9.68 14.74
N TYR A 184 20.52 -10.22 15.86
CA TYR A 184 19.79 -11.15 16.71
C TYR A 184 18.66 -10.45 17.47
N GLU A 185 18.94 -9.29 18.07
CA GLU A 185 17.90 -8.49 18.74
C GLU A 185 16.82 -8.02 17.74
N THR A 186 17.24 -7.66 16.52
CA THR A 186 16.30 -7.29 15.44
C THR A 186 15.40 -8.46 15.08
N CYS A 187 15.96 -9.66 14.89
CA CYS A 187 15.19 -10.85 14.58
C CYS A 187 14.22 -11.23 15.72
N GLU A 188 14.70 -11.26 16.96
CA GLU A 188 13.90 -11.63 18.14
C GLU A 188 12.72 -10.66 18.35
N ASN A 189 12.97 -9.34 18.30
CA ASN A 189 11.92 -8.35 18.54
C ASN A 189 10.93 -8.21 17.37
N ASN A 190 11.28 -8.71 16.19
CA ASN A 190 10.39 -8.72 15.04
C ASN A 190 9.78 -10.10 14.77
N ASP A 191 9.99 -11.09 15.64
CA ASP A 191 9.47 -12.46 15.45
C ASP A 191 9.80 -13.02 14.06
N ILE A 192 11.08 -12.94 13.67
CA ILE A 192 11.61 -13.49 12.42
C ILE A 192 12.93 -14.24 12.66
N ASP A 193 13.25 -15.17 11.76
CA ASP A 193 14.56 -15.79 11.70
C ASP A 193 15.51 -15.04 10.75
N LEU A 194 16.79 -15.42 10.76
CA LEU A 194 17.82 -14.83 9.89
C LEU A 194 17.49 -15.02 8.40
N ASP A 195 16.94 -16.17 8.01
CA ASP A 195 16.58 -16.46 6.62
C ASP A 195 15.42 -15.56 6.14
N ALA A 196 14.46 -15.25 7.01
CA ALA A 196 13.40 -14.29 6.74
C ALA A 196 13.96 -12.87 6.63
N LEU A 197 14.89 -12.48 7.51
CA LEU A 197 15.56 -11.19 7.42
C LEU A 197 16.33 -11.04 6.10
N GLU A 198 17.09 -12.05 5.67
CA GLU A 198 17.83 -12.01 4.39
C GLU A 198 16.89 -12.00 3.18
N ARG A 199 15.75 -12.67 3.24
CA ARG A 199 14.72 -12.58 2.19
C ARG A 199 14.10 -11.19 2.09
N LEU A 200 13.88 -10.52 3.22
CA LEU A 200 13.39 -9.14 3.28
C LEU A 200 14.46 -8.15 2.82
N PHE A 201 15.70 -8.33 3.27
CA PHE A 201 16.83 -7.47 2.92
C PHE A 201 17.91 -8.31 2.23
N PRO A 202 17.85 -8.45 0.88
CA PRO A 202 18.80 -9.30 0.14
C PRO A 202 20.27 -8.91 0.27
N ASP A 203 20.53 -7.63 0.60
CA ASP A 203 21.88 -7.12 0.90
C ASP A 203 22.32 -7.39 2.36
N GLY A 204 21.51 -8.15 3.11
CA GLY A 204 21.75 -8.53 4.50
C GLY A 204 21.47 -7.43 5.52
N TYR A 205 21.85 -7.69 6.77
CA TYR A 205 21.54 -6.80 7.90
C TYR A 205 22.16 -5.40 7.77
N HIS A 206 23.50 -5.30 7.70
CA HIS A 206 24.17 -3.99 7.71
C HIS A 206 24.01 -3.22 6.40
N ARG A 207 24.20 -3.87 5.25
CA ARG A 207 24.12 -3.18 3.96
C ARG A 207 22.69 -2.98 3.48
N GLY A 208 21.76 -3.83 3.92
CA GLY A 208 20.32 -3.75 3.69
C GLY A 208 19.60 -2.96 4.77
N ALA A 209 19.25 -3.64 5.85
CA ALA A 209 18.33 -3.16 6.87
C ALA A 209 18.82 -1.89 7.58
N VAL A 210 20.06 -1.90 8.11
CA VAL A 210 20.66 -0.77 8.84
C VAL A 210 20.81 0.45 7.94
N LYS A 211 21.28 0.25 6.70
CA LYS A 211 21.44 1.32 5.72
C LYS A 211 20.10 1.98 5.36
N ILE A 212 19.06 1.19 5.10
CA ILE A 212 17.73 1.70 4.77
C ILE A 212 17.11 2.42 5.97
N ALA A 213 17.40 1.98 7.20
CA ALA A 213 17.00 2.66 8.43
C ALA A 213 17.75 3.99 8.68
N GLY A 214 18.73 4.33 7.84
CA GLY A 214 19.54 5.56 7.96
C GLY A 214 20.44 5.57 9.17
N LEU A 215 20.79 4.38 9.69
CA LEU A 215 21.64 4.22 10.84
C LEU A 215 23.04 3.80 10.39
N ARG A 216 24.01 3.94 11.28
CA ARG A 216 25.37 3.45 11.09
C ARG A 216 25.91 2.92 12.41
N ASP A 217 26.74 1.89 12.31
CA ASP A 217 27.57 1.45 13.42
C ASP A 217 28.80 2.37 13.43
N ASP A 218 28.88 3.26 14.43
CA ASP A 218 30.06 4.09 14.68
C ASP A 218 31.23 3.25 15.21
#